data_AF-A0A7X4GD41-F1
#
_entry.id   AF-A0A7X4GD41-F1
#
_cell.length_a   1.000
_cell.length_b   1.000
_cell.length_c   1.000
_cell.angle_alpha   90.00
_cell.angle_beta   90.00
_cell.angle_gamma   90.00
#
_symmetry.space_group_name_H-M   'P 1'
#
loop_
_entity.id
_entity.type
_entity.pdbx_description
1 polymer ?
#
loop_
_entity_poly.entity_id
_entity_poly.type
_entity_poly.pdbx_seq_one_letter_code
_entity_poly.pdbx_strand_id
1 'polypeptide(L)'
;MIGRLLINSSAMLGGQLASVAITLIQSVILARAFGPEQFGKWALLISASSLIANFLAFRTSESLTCFWVEAREQNDANSAQVYLSSALIVEFATKLMAGFATFIMGVALLGGIRATWDIVVAAALIGLYRFLSFGDAAWMSLMRDEKRIKALSLLPTAQAMMQLCLIAVLLAVFGKGLFLAALSYVAAQTVFLVVKVDQTRSTAKRAGVALLPLGNLRSLKPRWRAGFWKMMGAGYLSSCLSSLMKEGDTLVVGLVASDSSVGFYRLARSLVSVVQLVTQAIATLILQDFAEIRRNGAAAVLSVVRRVAVPFAALVLAGCAVIAIALPAVIKMIYGPQYAGAVLPFRILLVGTAVSTSLFWVTPALIALREVRAMLHISFMNFAAYVASMALGIYLLQGTGPAVATSVAWTVGYSASLVWLLVVLRREKCRDHDEGTLPR
;
A
#
# COMPACT_ATOMS: atom_id res chain seq x y z
N MET A 1 -5.14 -26.15 -15.87
CA MET A 1 -5.65 -25.15 -14.90
C MET A 1 -4.51 -24.37 -14.22
N ILE A 2 -3.50 -25.05 -13.68
CA ILE A 2 -2.32 -24.46 -13.00
C ILE A 2 -1.48 -23.53 -13.91
N GLY A 3 -1.18 -23.96 -15.14
CA GLY A 3 -0.42 -23.12 -16.08
C GLY A 3 -1.10 -21.79 -16.45
N ARG A 4 -2.44 -21.79 -16.59
CA ARG A 4 -3.21 -20.55 -16.81
C ARG A 4 -3.22 -19.65 -15.57
N LEU A 5 -3.26 -20.23 -14.38
CA LEU A 5 -3.15 -19.49 -13.11
C LEU A 5 -1.77 -18.82 -12.98
N LEU A 6 -0.68 -19.53 -13.28
CA LEU A 6 0.69 -19.00 -13.20
C LEU A 6 0.95 -17.88 -14.22
N ILE A 7 0.50 -18.04 -15.47
CA ILE A 7 0.62 -17.00 -16.51
C ILE A 7 -0.19 -15.75 -16.13
N ASN A 8 -1.37 -15.95 -15.56
CA ASN A 8 -2.23 -14.86 -15.16
C ASN A 8 -1.71 -14.11 -13.93
N SER A 9 -1.21 -14.82 -12.92
CA SER A 9 -0.59 -14.21 -11.73
C SER A 9 0.69 -13.46 -12.08
N SER A 10 1.54 -14.03 -12.95
CA SER A 10 2.75 -13.35 -13.43
C SER A 10 2.44 -12.11 -14.28
N ALA A 11 1.40 -12.13 -15.12
CA ALA A 11 0.95 -10.94 -15.85
C ALA A 11 0.42 -9.84 -14.92
N MET A 12 -0.32 -10.21 -13.87
CA MET A 12 -0.81 -9.26 -12.86
C MET A 12 0.34 -8.62 -12.07
N LEU A 13 1.28 -9.45 -11.59
CA LEU A 13 2.48 -8.98 -10.91
C LEU A 13 3.35 -8.11 -11.82
N GLY A 14 3.56 -8.53 -13.07
CA GLY A 14 4.32 -7.77 -14.06
C GLY A 14 3.72 -6.38 -14.32
N GLY A 15 2.40 -6.26 -14.43
CA GLY A 15 1.72 -4.97 -14.58
C GLY A 15 1.87 -4.06 -13.35
N GLN A 16 1.77 -4.63 -12.15
CA GLN A 16 2.00 -3.88 -10.90
C GLN A 16 3.45 -3.40 -10.78
N LEU A 17 4.43 -4.27 -11.06
CA LEU A 17 5.85 -3.91 -11.06
C LEU A 17 6.14 -2.82 -12.09
N ALA A 18 5.58 -2.93 -13.29
CA ALA A 18 5.70 -1.91 -14.32
C ALA A 18 5.10 -0.57 -13.86
N SER A 19 3.91 -0.59 -13.26
CA SER A 19 3.30 0.62 -12.72
C SER A 19 4.15 1.28 -11.64
N VAL A 20 4.76 0.49 -10.74
CA VAL A 20 5.63 1.04 -9.69
C VAL A 20 6.92 1.61 -10.28
N ALA A 21 7.52 0.95 -11.27
CA ALA A 21 8.69 1.46 -11.97
C ALA A 21 8.40 2.81 -12.65
N ILE A 22 7.24 2.93 -13.30
CA ILE A 22 6.77 4.19 -13.90
C ILE A 22 6.62 5.28 -12.83
N THR A 23 5.95 4.98 -11.70
CA THR A 23 5.79 5.93 -10.59
C THR A 23 7.13 6.34 -9.97
N LEU A 24 8.13 5.45 -9.95
CA LEU A 24 9.48 5.82 -9.52
C LEU A 24 10.11 6.83 -10.48
N ILE A 25 9.99 6.61 -11.79
CA ILE A 25 10.46 7.58 -12.80
C ILE A 25 9.75 8.92 -12.64
N GLN A 26 8.43 8.92 -12.38
CA GLN A 26 7.69 10.15 -12.07
C GLN A 26 8.30 10.87 -10.85
N SER A 27 8.65 10.13 -9.79
CA SER A 27 9.30 10.71 -8.61
C SER A 27 10.65 11.36 -8.93
N VAL A 28 11.43 10.77 -9.85
CA VAL A 28 12.71 11.32 -10.32
C VAL A 28 12.49 12.63 -11.06
N ILE A 29 11.51 12.67 -11.98
CA ILE A 29 11.17 13.88 -12.74
C ILE A 29 10.72 14.99 -11.79
N LEU A 30 9.81 14.69 -10.87
CA LEU A 30 9.31 15.66 -9.88
C LEU A 30 10.43 16.18 -8.97
N ALA A 31 11.29 15.28 -8.46
CA ALA A 31 12.42 15.68 -7.64
C ALA A 31 13.42 16.58 -8.40
N ARG A 32 13.77 16.23 -9.63
CA ARG A 32 14.64 17.08 -10.47
C ARG A 32 14.01 18.43 -10.80
N ALA A 33 12.71 18.46 -11.04
CA ALA A 33 12.00 19.69 -11.34
C ALA A 33 11.98 20.63 -10.13
N PHE A 34 11.53 20.14 -8.97
CA PHE A 34 11.20 20.94 -7.80
C PHE A 34 12.39 21.22 -6.87
N GLY A 35 13.41 20.36 -6.85
CA GLY A 35 14.44 20.43 -5.82
C GLY A 35 13.92 20.09 -4.43
N PRO A 36 14.79 20.04 -3.40
CA PRO A 36 14.45 19.41 -2.12
C PRO A 36 13.29 20.05 -1.36
N GLU A 37 13.22 21.38 -1.35
CA GLU A 37 12.22 22.12 -0.58
C GLU A 37 10.81 21.96 -1.16
N GLN A 38 10.62 22.27 -2.44
CA GLN A 38 9.32 22.12 -3.11
C GLN A 38 8.91 20.64 -3.22
N PHE A 39 9.87 19.72 -3.42
CA PHE A 39 9.59 18.28 -3.37
C PHE A 39 9.15 17.83 -1.97
N GLY A 40 9.68 18.44 -0.92
CA GLY A 40 9.22 18.24 0.46
C GLY A 40 7.78 18.70 0.68
N LYS A 41 7.42 19.90 0.20
CA LYS A 41 6.04 20.41 0.24
C LYS A 41 5.08 19.49 -0.52
N TRP A 42 5.49 19.03 -1.71
CA TRP A 42 4.74 18.02 -2.48
C TRP A 42 4.59 16.69 -1.72
N ALA A 43 5.65 16.23 -1.07
CA ALA A 43 5.63 15.02 -0.26
C ALA A 43 4.66 15.11 0.92
N LEU A 44 4.67 16.23 1.66
CA LEU A 44 3.72 16.47 2.75
C LEU A 44 2.29 16.45 2.24
N LEU A 45 2.03 17.14 1.13
CA LEU A 45 0.70 17.22 0.54
C LEU A 45 0.17 15.84 0.13
N ILE A 46 0.99 15.02 -0.53
CA ILE A 46 0.62 13.66 -0.93
C ILE A 46 0.45 12.75 0.29
N SER A 47 1.38 12.76 1.25
CA SER A 47 1.30 11.90 2.45
C SER A 47 0.11 12.26 3.33
N ALA A 48 -0.15 13.55 3.54
CA ALA A 48 -1.29 14.00 4.32
C ALA A 48 -2.61 13.66 3.61
N SER A 49 -2.66 13.87 2.29
CA SER A 49 -3.81 13.48 1.46
C SER A 49 -4.06 11.98 1.51
N SER A 50 -2.99 11.16 1.45
CA SER A 50 -3.08 9.70 1.54
C SER A 50 -3.57 9.26 2.92
N LEU A 51 -3.07 9.88 3.99
CA LEU A 51 -3.51 9.56 5.34
C LEU A 51 -4.99 9.88 5.53
N ILE A 52 -5.45 11.06 5.11
CA ILE A 52 -6.88 11.43 5.14
C ILE A 52 -7.72 10.44 4.33
N ALA A 53 -7.30 10.17 3.09
CA ALA A 53 -8.03 9.27 2.21
C ALA A 53 -8.15 7.87 2.81
N ASN A 54 -7.10 7.35 3.42
CA ASN A 54 -7.13 6.02 4.03
C ASN A 54 -7.85 5.99 5.38
N PHE A 55 -7.85 7.10 6.12
CA PHE A 55 -8.59 7.24 7.37
C PHE A 55 -10.09 7.39 7.13
N LEU A 56 -10.51 7.88 5.97
CA LEU A 56 -11.92 8.00 5.60
C LEU A 56 -12.40 6.83 4.71
N ALA A 57 -11.50 6.10 4.05
CA ALA A 57 -11.86 5.04 3.12
C ALA A 57 -12.23 3.74 3.82
N PHE A 58 -13.50 3.36 3.68
CA PHE A 58 -13.95 1.99 3.96
C PHE A 58 -13.36 1.02 2.92
N ARG A 59 -13.06 -0.21 3.35
CA ARG A 59 -12.64 -1.30 2.45
C ARG A 59 -13.84 -1.89 1.73
N THR A 60 -14.32 -1.18 0.72
CA THR A 60 -15.50 -1.57 -0.05
C THR A 60 -15.20 -2.70 -1.03
N SER A 61 -14.00 -2.78 -1.59
CA SER A 61 -13.65 -3.77 -2.62
C SER A 61 -13.71 -5.21 -2.11
N GLU A 62 -13.14 -5.51 -0.94
CA GLU A 62 -13.17 -6.87 -0.39
C GLU A 62 -14.59 -7.28 -0.03
N SER A 63 -15.36 -6.36 0.56
CA SER A 63 -16.75 -6.64 0.91
C SER A 63 -17.61 -6.90 -0.32
N LEU A 64 -17.54 -6.00 -1.30
CA LEU A 64 -18.27 -6.16 -2.55
C LEU A 64 -17.88 -7.46 -3.25
N THR A 65 -16.59 -7.79 -3.36
CA THR A 65 -16.13 -9.01 -4.06
C THR A 65 -16.79 -10.27 -3.49
N CYS A 66 -16.78 -10.46 -2.16
CA CYS A 66 -17.33 -11.68 -1.56
C CYS A 66 -18.86 -11.78 -1.72
N PHE A 67 -19.58 -10.70 -1.38
CA PHE A 67 -21.04 -10.72 -1.38
C PHE A 67 -21.64 -10.60 -2.80
N TRP A 68 -20.91 -10.01 -3.75
CA TRP A 68 -21.27 -10.00 -5.17
C TRP A 68 -21.23 -11.39 -5.79
N VAL A 69 -20.13 -12.14 -5.58
CA VAL A 69 -19.97 -13.50 -6.11
C VAL A 69 -21.10 -14.39 -5.60
N GLU A 70 -21.39 -14.31 -4.31
CA GLU A 70 -22.45 -15.12 -3.70
C GLU A 70 -23.85 -14.77 -4.22
N ALA A 71 -24.17 -13.48 -4.39
CA ALA A 71 -25.43 -13.06 -4.99
C ALA A 71 -25.55 -13.53 -6.46
N ARG A 72 -24.44 -13.51 -7.21
CA ARG A 72 -24.39 -13.98 -8.58
C ARG A 72 -24.57 -15.49 -8.69
N GLU A 73 -23.89 -16.27 -7.84
CA GLU A 73 -24.02 -17.74 -7.81
C GLU A 73 -25.45 -18.18 -7.46
N GLN A 74 -26.14 -17.40 -6.62
CA GLN A 74 -27.55 -17.61 -6.27
C GLN A 74 -28.52 -17.03 -7.32
N ASN A 75 -28.03 -16.41 -8.41
CA ASN A 75 -28.81 -15.67 -9.40
C ASN A 75 -29.74 -14.60 -8.79
N ASP A 76 -29.36 -14.03 -7.63
CA ASP A 76 -30.11 -12.99 -6.94
C ASP A 76 -29.62 -11.59 -7.36
N ALA A 77 -30.16 -11.13 -8.50
CA ALA A 77 -29.85 -9.82 -9.05
C ALA A 77 -30.23 -8.66 -8.09
N ASN A 78 -31.24 -8.84 -7.22
CA ASN A 78 -31.65 -7.82 -6.26
C ASN A 78 -30.59 -7.65 -5.17
N SER A 79 -30.11 -8.75 -4.59
CA SER A 79 -29.00 -8.70 -3.62
C SER A 79 -27.73 -8.10 -4.26
N ALA A 80 -27.39 -8.51 -5.48
CA ALA A 80 -26.26 -7.96 -6.22
C ALA A 80 -26.38 -6.44 -6.46
N GLN A 81 -27.58 -5.97 -6.81
CA GLN A 81 -27.91 -4.54 -6.93
C GLN A 81 -27.67 -3.79 -5.63
N VAL A 82 -28.18 -4.31 -4.50
CA VAL A 82 -28.00 -3.68 -3.19
C VAL A 82 -26.53 -3.61 -2.81
N TYR A 83 -25.75 -4.68 -3.01
CA TYR A 83 -24.32 -4.69 -2.68
C TYR A 83 -23.53 -3.69 -3.52
N LEU A 84 -23.75 -3.68 -4.85
CA LEU A 84 -23.07 -2.75 -5.75
C LEU A 84 -23.44 -1.31 -5.45
N SER A 85 -24.74 -0.99 -5.32
CA SER A 85 -25.17 0.38 -5.03
C SER A 85 -24.66 0.84 -3.66
N SER A 86 -24.70 -0.01 -2.64
CA SER A 86 -24.19 0.34 -1.30
C SER A 86 -22.69 0.62 -1.32
N ALA A 87 -21.91 -0.21 -2.02
CA ALA A 87 -20.47 0.02 -2.19
C ALA A 87 -20.18 1.34 -2.91
N LEU A 88 -20.89 1.64 -4.01
CA LEU A 88 -20.72 2.88 -4.76
C LEU A 88 -21.09 4.13 -3.94
N ILE A 89 -22.17 4.09 -3.15
CA ILE A 89 -22.56 5.22 -2.27
C ILE A 89 -21.49 5.46 -1.21
N VAL A 90 -21.02 4.40 -0.54
CA VAL A 90 -20.00 4.50 0.50
C VAL A 90 -18.70 5.04 -0.11
N GLU A 91 -18.30 4.55 -1.28
CA GLU A 91 -17.14 5.10 -2.00
C GLU A 91 -17.33 6.56 -2.37
N PHE A 92 -18.46 6.93 -2.95
CA PHE A 92 -18.74 8.31 -3.31
C PHE A 92 -18.66 9.24 -2.09
N ALA A 93 -19.34 8.91 -1.00
CA ALA A 93 -19.34 9.69 0.23
C ALA A 93 -17.94 9.82 0.84
N THR A 94 -17.22 8.70 0.97
CA THR A 94 -15.89 8.68 1.59
C THR A 94 -14.83 9.38 0.75
N LYS A 95 -14.88 9.25 -0.59
CA LYS A 95 -13.97 9.93 -1.51
C LYS A 95 -14.28 11.42 -1.63
N LEU A 96 -15.55 11.82 -1.57
CA LEU A 96 -15.95 13.22 -1.49
C LEU A 96 -15.45 13.86 -0.20
N MET A 97 -15.67 13.23 0.94
CA MET A 97 -15.16 13.68 2.23
C MET A 97 -13.63 13.76 2.23
N ALA A 98 -12.94 12.76 1.69
CA ALA A 98 -11.48 12.76 1.58
C ALA A 98 -10.95 13.87 0.67
N GLY A 99 -11.62 14.13 -0.46
CA GLY A 99 -11.28 15.22 -1.36
C GLY A 99 -11.43 16.59 -0.68
N PHE A 100 -12.56 16.80 -0.02
CA PHE A 100 -12.83 18.04 0.71
C PHE A 100 -11.89 18.24 1.90
N ALA A 101 -11.66 17.21 2.71
CA ALA A 101 -10.72 17.26 3.82
C ALA A 101 -9.28 17.50 3.35
N THR A 102 -8.88 16.95 2.19
CA THR A 102 -7.57 17.25 1.57
C THR A 102 -7.47 18.71 1.17
N PHE A 103 -8.54 19.29 0.61
CA PHE A 103 -8.58 20.71 0.27
C PHE A 103 -8.49 21.60 1.52
N ILE A 104 -9.31 21.34 2.55
CA ILE A 104 -9.25 22.08 3.82
C ILE A 104 -7.86 21.97 4.44
N MET A 105 -7.25 20.79 4.44
CA MET A 105 -5.92 20.60 4.99
C MET A 105 -4.85 21.33 4.17
N GLY A 106 -4.97 21.34 2.84
CA GLY A 106 -4.17 22.24 1.99
C GLY A 106 -4.29 23.70 2.40
N VAL A 107 -5.50 24.13 2.79
CA VAL A 107 -5.80 25.48 3.31
C VAL A 107 -5.33 25.68 4.77
N ALA A 108 -5.36 24.65 5.61
CA ALA A 108 -4.97 24.71 7.01
C ALA A 108 -3.44 24.67 7.18
N LEU A 109 -2.74 23.95 6.29
CA LEU A 109 -1.28 24.06 6.13
C LEU A 109 -0.86 25.52 5.80
N LEU A 110 -1.79 26.37 5.32
CA LEU A 110 -1.57 27.81 5.07
C LEU A 110 -1.61 28.67 6.34
N GLY A 111 -2.14 28.18 7.46
CA GLY A 111 -2.25 28.93 8.71
C GLY A 111 -0.90 29.40 9.28
N GLY A 112 0.21 28.84 8.77
CA GLY A 112 1.59 29.26 9.03
C GLY A 112 2.22 30.12 7.93
N ILE A 113 1.56 31.20 7.47
CA ILE A 113 2.14 32.43 6.86
C ILE A 113 3.06 32.28 5.61
N ARG A 114 3.27 31.10 5.01
CA ARG A 114 4.25 30.92 3.90
C ARG A 114 3.77 30.13 2.68
N ALA A 115 2.47 30.01 2.46
CA ALA A 115 1.98 29.23 1.33
C ALA A 115 1.73 30.05 0.07
N THR A 116 2.36 29.63 -1.02
CA THR A 116 2.17 30.17 -2.36
C THR A 116 0.84 29.67 -2.94
N TRP A 117 0.20 30.46 -3.81
CA TRP A 117 -1.00 30.07 -4.58
C TRP A 117 -0.87 28.68 -5.22
N ASP A 118 0.33 28.33 -5.68
CA ASP A 118 0.69 27.02 -6.23
C ASP A 118 0.31 25.83 -5.33
N ILE A 119 0.59 25.91 -4.02
CA ILE A 119 0.33 24.82 -3.07
C ILE A 119 -1.18 24.64 -2.84
N VAL A 120 -1.93 25.74 -2.75
CA VAL A 120 -3.38 25.72 -2.55
C VAL A 120 -4.08 25.06 -3.73
N VAL A 121 -3.70 25.46 -4.94
CA VAL A 121 -4.25 24.89 -6.17
C VAL A 121 -3.83 23.43 -6.30
N ALA A 122 -2.58 23.09 -5.99
CA ALA A 122 -2.13 21.69 -5.97
C ALA A 122 -2.94 20.84 -4.98
N ALA A 123 -3.26 21.37 -3.80
CA ALA A 123 -4.06 20.67 -2.80
C ALA A 123 -5.52 20.48 -3.25
N ALA A 124 -6.12 21.50 -3.86
CA ALA A 124 -7.45 21.40 -4.45
C ALA A 124 -7.50 20.34 -5.56
N LEU A 125 -6.52 20.34 -6.45
CA LEU A 125 -6.39 19.36 -7.53
C LEU A 125 -6.15 17.95 -7.00
N ILE A 126 -5.31 17.77 -5.97
CA ILE A 126 -5.13 16.46 -5.34
C ILE A 126 -6.43 16.01 -4.65
N GLY A 127 -7.15 16.92 -3.99
CA GLY A 127 -8.48 16.65 -3.43
C GLY A 127 -9.47 16.18 -4.51
N LEU A 128 -9.49 16.86 -5.65
CA LEU A 128 -10.29 16.46 -6.81
C LEU A 128 -9.84 15.09 -7.36
N TYR A 129 -8.55 14.83 -7.48
CA TYR A 129 -8.01 13.52 -7.86
C TYR A 129 -8.50 12.41 -6.90
N ARG A 130 -8.51 12.66 -5.58
CA ARG A 130 -9.06 11.70 -4.61
C ARG A 130 -10.55 11.46 -4.83
N PHE A 131 -11.33 12.52 -5.08
CA PHE A 131 -12.75 12.37 -5.38
C PHE A 131 -12.97 11.54 -6.65
N LEU A 132 -12.25 11.85 -7.74
CA LEU A 132 -12.32 11.13 -9.03
C LEU A 132 -11.84 9.67 -8.96
N SER A 133 -11.31 9.22 -7.83
CA SER A 133 -11.07 7.80 -7.55
C SER A 133 -12.30 7.03 -7.04
N PHE A 134 -13.48 7.65 -7.04
CA PHE A 134 -14.73 6.95 -6.73
C PHE A 134 -15.01 5.86 -7.77
N GLY A 135 -15.45 4.69 -7.33
CA GLY A 135 -15.74 3.55 -8.22
C GLY A 135 -14.53 2.68 -8.54
N ASP A 136 -13.30 3.06 -8.15
CA ASP A 136 -12.11 2.22 -8.33
C ASP A 136 -12.27 0.86 -7.63
N ALA A 137 -12.85 0.84 -6.42
CA ALA A 137 -13.00 -0.39 -5.65
C ALA A 137 -14.17 -1.24 -6.18
N ALA A 138 -15.26 -0.61 -6.65
CA ALA A 138 -16.31 -1.31 -7.39
C ALA A 138 -15.78 -1.96 -8.68
N TRP A 139 -15.04 -1.20 -9.50
CA TRP A 139 -14.41 -1.69 -10.72
C TRP A 139 -13.46 -2.86 -10.45
N MET A 140 -12.56 -2.73 -9.46
CA MET A 140 -11.63 -3.80 -9.09
C MET A 140 -12.36 -5.09 -8.71
N SER A 141 -13.47 -4.98 -7.98
CA SER A 141 -14.25 -6.14 -7.51
C SER A 141 -14.91 -6.88 -8.67
N LEU A 142 -15.57 -6.14 -9.57
CA LEU A 142 -16.27 -6.73 -10.73
C LEU A 142 -15.28 -7.28 -11.77
N MET A 143 -14.15 -6.61 -12.02
CA MET A 143 -13.13 -7.12 -12.94
C MET A 143 -12.45 -8.37 -12.40
N ARG A 144 -12.30 -8.49 -11.07
CA ARG A 144 -11.76 -9.68 -10.42
C ARG A 144 -12.71 -10.87 -10.52
N ASP A 145 -14.01 -10.64 -10.32
CA ASP A 145 -15.07 -11.65 -10.53
C ASP A 145 -15.06 -12.19 -11.98
N GLU A 146 -15.04 -11.30 -12.96
CA GLU A 146 -14.98 -11.66 -14.38
C GLU A 146 -13.61 -12.18 -14.85
N LYS A 147 -12.64 -12.34 -13.94
CA LYS A 147 -11.27 -12.81 -14.23
C LYS A 147 -10.59 -12.02 -15.36
N ARG A 148 -10.88 -10.71 -15.46
CA ARG A 148 -10.29 -9.79 -16.45
C ARG A 148 -8.90 -9.31 -16.03
N ILE A 149 -7.97 -10.25 -15.93
CA ILE A 149 -6.64 -10.04 -15.36
C ILE A 149 -5.80 -9.06 -16.21
N LYS A 150 -6.04 -9.03 -17.53
CA LYS A 150 -5.46 -8.01 -18.43
C LYS A 150 -5.92 -6.60 -18.07
N ALA A 151 -7.18 -6.39 -17.72
CA ALA A 151 -7.68 -5.07 -17.31
C ALA A 151 -7.09 -4.67 -15.95
N LEU A 152 -7.03 -5.60 -14.99
CA LEU A 152 -6.44 -5.38 -13.66
C LEU A 152 -4.93 -5.04 -13.68
N SER A 153 -4.21 -5.43 -14.73
CA SER A 153 -2.79 -5.14 -14.92
C SER A 153 -2.56 -3.94 -15.82
N LEU A 154 -3.11 -3.93 -17.03
CA LEU A 154 -2.81 -2.92 -18.05
C LEU A 154 -3.39 -1.55 -17.72
N LEU A 155 -4.57 -1.49 -17.09
CA LEU A 155 -5.25 -0.21 -16.87
C LEU A 155 -4.52 0.68 -15.85
N PRO A 156 -4.09 0.18 -14.67
CA PRO A 156 -3.23 0.95 -13.76
C PRO A 156 -1.89 1.33 -14.38
N THR A 157 -1.26 0.43 -15.13
CA THR A 157 0.02 0.73 -15.82
C THR A 157 -0.15 1.81 -16.89
N ALA A 158 -1.23 1.75 -17.68
CA ALA A 158 -1.54 2.77 -18.68
C ALA A 158 -1.88 4.12 -18.04
N GLN A 159 -2.58 4.11 -16.90
CA GLN A 159 -2.83 5.32 -16.11
C GLN A 159 -1.53 5.95 -15.60
N ALA A 160 -0.64 5.15 -15.02
CA ALA A 160 0.66 5.63 -14.58
C ALA A 160 1.51 6.15 -15.75
N MET A 161 1.48 5.48 -16.91
CA MET A 161 2.20 5.92 -18.11
C MET A 161 1.66 7.26 -18.64
N MET A 162 0.34 7.39 -18.76
CA MET A 162 -0.30 8.63 -19.19
C MET A 162 0.06 9.77 -18.25
N GLN A 163 0.00 9.52 -16.93
CA GLN A 163 0.38 10.51 -15.93
C GLN A 163 1.87 10.90 -16.05
N LEU A 164 2.78 9.94 -16.29
CA LEU A 164 4.19 10.22 -16.52
C LEU A 164 4.39 11.15 -17.72
N CYS A 165 3.74 10.85 -18.85
CA CYS A 165 3.80 11.68 -20.06
C CYS A 165 3.26 13.09 -19.78
N LEU A 166 2.12 13.20 -19.08
CA LEU A 166 1.53 14.49 -18.74
C LEU A 166 2.41 15.30 -17.80
N ILE A 167 3.02 14.70 -16.77
CA ILE A 167 3.98 15.37 -15.88
C ILE A 167 5.14 15.91 -16.70
N ALA A 168 5.74 15.08 -17.56
CA ALA A 168 6.90 15.47 -18.36
C ALA A 168 6.57 16.63 -19.31
N VAL A 169 5.44 16.56 -20.02
CA VAL A 169 5.01 17.61 -20.96
C VAL A 169 4.64 18.89 -20.23
N LEU A 170 3.82 18.82 -19.18
CA LEU A 170 3.35 20.02 -18.46
C LEU A 170 4.50 20.77 -17.80
N LEU A 171 5.46 20.05 -17.19
CA LEU A 171 6.62 20.69 -16.56
C LEU A 171 7.62 21.24 -17.58
N ALA A 172 7.75 20.61 -18.75
CA ALA A 172 8.62 21.11 -19.82
C ALA A 172 8.07 22.38 -20.48
N VAL A 173 6.75 22.49 -20.65
CA VAL A 173 6.11 23.61 -21.36
C VAL A 173 5.79 24.78 -20.44
N PHE A 174 5.25 24.52 -19.25
CA PHE A 174 4.69 25.55 -18.36
C PHE A 174 5.56 25.84 -17.12
N GLY A 175 6.69 25.15 -16.95
CA GLY A 175 7.63 25.36 -15.86
C GLY A 175 7.35 24.53 -14.61
N LYS A 176 7.92 24.95 -13.47
CA LYS A 176 8.07 24.13 -12.25
C LYS A 176 7.03 24.43 -11.17
N GLY A 177 5.75 24.28 -11.50
CA GLY A 177 4.65 24.43 -10.53
C GLY A 177 4.18 23.11 -9.92
N LEU A 178 3.89 23.09 -8.62
CA LEU A 178 3.27 21.93 -7.95
C LEU A 178 1.86 21.66 -8.49
N PHE A 179 1.12 22.70 -8.85
CA PHE A 179 -0.21 22.59 -9.43
C PHE A 179 -0.20 21.85 -10.77
N LEU A 180 0.86 21.99 -11.57
CA LEU A 180 1.02 21.28 -12.85
C LEU A 180 1.22 19.78 -12.62
N ALA A 181 2.01 19.42 -11.60
CA ALA A 181 2.10 18.03 -11.16
C ALA A 181 0.73 17.53 -10.72
N ALA A 182 0.00 18.24 -9.86
CA ALA A 182 -1.34 17.81 -9.42
C ALA A 182 -2.35 17.70 -10.59
N LEU A 183 -2.28 18.61 -11.56
CA LEU A 183 -3.15 18.60 -12.75
C LEU A 183 -2.94 17.33 -13.58
N SER A 184 -1.71 16.85 -13.71
CA SER A 184 -1.42 15.60 -14.43
C SER A 184 -2.13 14.39 -13.80
N TYR A 185 -2.23 14.33 -12.47
CA TYR A 185 -2.93 13.26 -11.74
C TYR A 185 -4.43 13.34 -12.00
N VAL A 186 -5.02 14.54 -11.95
CA VAL A 186 -6.44 14.76 -12.25
C VAL A 186 -6.75 14.38 -13.69
N ALA A 187 -5.96 14.86 -14.66
CA ALA A 187 -6.19 14.60 -16.07
C ALA A 187 -6.12 13.10 -16.40
N ALA A 188 -5.10 12.40 -15.91
CA ALA A 188 -4.99 10.95 -16.07
C ALA A 188 -6.18 10.24 -15.38
N GLN A 189 -6.50 10.57 -14.13
CA GLN A 189 -7.59 9.92 -13.40
C GLN A 189 -8.95 10.11 -14.07
N THR A 190 -9.25 11.29 -14.62
CA THR A 190 -10.52 11.56 -15.31
C THR A 190 -10.69 10.63 -16.52
N VAL A 191 -9.67 10.48 -17.35
CA VAL A 191 -9.71 9.59 -18.53
C VAL A 191 -9.95 8.16 -18.11
N PHE A 192 -9.22 7.67 -17.10
CA PHE A 192 -9.34 6.29 -16.66
C PHE A 192 -10.60 6.01 -15.83
N LEU A 193 -11.18 7.02 -15.16
CA LEU A 193 -12.47 6.91 -14.51
C LEU A 193 -13.57 6.57 -15.53
N VAL A 194 -13.60 7.25 -16.68
CA VAL A 194 -14.57 6.97 -17.75
C VAL A 194 -14.48 5.52 -18.19
N VAL A 195 -13.27 5.00 -18.43
CA VAL A 195 -13.04 3.61 -18.81
C VAL A 195 -13.50 2.63 -17.72
N LYS A 196 -13.19 2.92 -16.45
CA LYS A 196 -13.59 2.08 -15.32
C LYS A 196 -15.10 2.06 -15.13
N VAL A 197 -15.77 3.21 -15.25
CA VAL A 197 -17.24 3.31 -15.17
C VAL A 197 -17.90 2.53 -16.30
N ASP A 198 -17.40 2.65 -17.53
CA ASP A 198 -17.93 1.89 -18.68
C ASP A 198 -17.79 0.38 -18.48
N GLN A 199 -16.62 -0.10 -18.07
CA GLN A 199 -16.39 -1.52 -17.79
C GLN A 199 -17.26 -2.04 -16.63
N THR A 200 -17.43 -1.23 -15.59
CA THR A 200 -18.31 -1.55 -14.45
C THR A 200 -19.77 -1.63 -14.91
N ARG A 201 -20.23 -0.66 -15.72
CA ARG A 201 -21.58 -0.64 -16.29
C ARG A 201 -21.84 -1.85 -17.17
N SER A 202 -20.92 -2.18 -18.07
CA SER A 202 -21.04 -3.33 -18.96
C SER A 202 -21.13 -4.63 -18.17
N THR A 203 -20.39 -4.76 -17.07
CA THR A 203 -20.36 -5.97 -16.25
C THR A 203 -21.62 -6.08 -15.39
N ALA A 204 -22.03 -4.98 -14.76
CA ALA A 204 -23.28 -4.92 -14.00
C ALA A 204 -24.48 -5.28 -14.88
N LYS A 205 -24.57 -4.73 -16.10
CA LYS A 205 -25.65 -5.04 -17.05
C LYS A 205 -25.74 -6.53 -17.39
N ARG A 206 -24.60 -7.21 -17.57
CA ARG A 206 -24.56 -8.66 -17.83
C ARG A 206 -25.05 -9.49 -16.65
N ALA A 207 -24.92 -8.96 -15.43
CA ALA A 207 -25.45 -9.57 -14.21
C ALA A 207 -26.92 -9.20 -13.93
N GLY A 208 -27.59 -8.48 -14.84
CA GLY A 208 -28.97 -7.99 -14.62
C GLY A 208 -29.06 -6.83 -13.64
N VAL A 209 -27.94 -6.15 -13.37
CA VAL A 209 -27.80 -5.09 -12.38
C VAL A 209 -27.55 -3.75 -13.08
N ALA A 210 -28.13 -2.67 -12.57
CA ALA A 210 -27.87 -1.30 -13.03
C ALA A 210 -26.94 -0.57 -12.05
N LEU A 211 -26.24 0.47 -12.51
CA LEU A 211 -25.47 1.34 -11.61
C LEU A 211 -26.36 2.27 -10.78
N LEU A 212 -27.52 2.62 -11.34
CA LEU A 212 -28.53 3.53 -10.80
C LEU A 212 -29.88 2.91 -11.22
N PRO A 213 -30.52 2.13 -10.35
CA PRO A 213 -31.06 2.69 -9.11
C PRO A 213 -30.44 2.12 -7.83
N LEU A 214 -30.69 2.81 -6.73
CA LEU A 214 -30.27 2.39 -5.39
C LEU A 214 -31.04 1.13 -4.99
N GLY A 215 -30.33 0.08 -4.59
CA GLY A 215 -30.96 -1.11 -4.01
C GLY A 215 -31.51 -0.80 -2.61
N ASN A 216 -32.64 -1.40 -2.26
CA ASN A 216 -33.20 -1.26 -0.92
C ASN A 216 -32.41 -2.11 0.09
N LEU A 217 -31.59 -1.50 0.93
CA LEU A 217 -30.83 -2.19 2.00
C LEU A 217 -31.68 -3.08 2.92
N ARG A 218 -33.00 -2.84 3.02
CA ARG A 218 -33.92 -3.67 3.81
C ARG A 218 -34.34 -4.96 3.10
N SER A 219 -34.15 -5.07 1.78
CA SER A 219 -34.44 -6.32 1.04
C SER A 219 -33.43 -7.43 1.36
N LEU A 220 -32.22 -7.06 1.79
CA LEU A 220 -31.22 -8.03 2.23
C LEU A 220 -31.64 -8.70 3.54
N LYS A 221 -31.52 -10.02 3.55
CA LYS A 221 -31.64 -10.85 4.77
C LYS A 221 -30.73 -10.27 5.88
N PRO A 222 -31.21 -10.16 7.14
CA PRO A 222 -30.47 -9.49 8.22
C PRO A 222 -29.05 -10.00 8.45
N ARG A 223 -28.84 -11.32 8.39
CA ARG A 223 -27.51 -11.96 8.53
C ARG A 223 -26.53 -11.50 7.46
N TRP A 224 -26.98 -11.44 6.21
CA TRP A 224 -26.15 -11.08 5.05
C TRP A 224 -25.80 -9.60 5.05
N ARG A 225 -26.78 -8.74 5.37
CA ARG A 225 -26.56 -7.31 5.58
C ARG A 225 -25.55 -7.04 6.71
N ALA A 226 -25.71 -7.70 7.85
CA ALA A 226 -24.79 -7.55 8.98
C ALA A 226 -23.37 -8.03 8.61
N GLY A 227 -23.25 -9.15 7.89
CA GLY A 227 -21.97 -9.65 7.39
C GLY A 227 -21.25 -8.64 6.47
N PHE A 228 -21.97 -8.05 5.52
CA PHE A 228 -21.44 -7.07 4.58
C PHE A 228 -20.86 -5.83 5.26
N TRP A 229 -21.62 -5.23 6.18
CA TRP A 229 -21.17 -4.05 6.93
C TRP A 229 -20.09 -4.38 7.95
N LYS A 230 -20.17 -5.54 8.61
CA LYS A 230 -19.13 -6.00 9.54
C LYS A 230 -17.80 -6.20 8.81
N MET A 231 -17.81 -6.77 7.61
CA MET A 231 -16.59 -6.94 6.81
C MET A 231 -16.01 -5.61 6.34
N MET A 232 -16.84 -4.67 5.88
CA MET A 232 -16.40 -3.31 5.55
C MET A 232 -15.77 -2.60 6.76
N GLY A 233 -16.41 -2.65 7.93
CA GLY A 233 -15.93 -2.01 9.16
C GLY A 233 -14.65 -2.65 9.72
N ALA A 234 -14.53 -3.98 9.70
CA ALA A 234 -13.31 -4.66 10.10
C ALA A 234 -12.13 -4.32 9.16
N GLY A 235 -12.40 -4.26 7.86
CA GLY A 235 -11.41 -3.84 6.86
C GLY A 235 -10.98 -2.38 7.01
N TYR A 236 -11.90 -1.49 7.38
CA TYR A 236 -11.61 -0.08 7.70
C TYR A 236 -10.57 0.04 8.82
N LEU A 237 -10.79 -0.63 9.96
CA LEU A 237 -9.88 -0.55 11.11
C LEU A 237 -8.45 -0.99 10.75
N SER A 238 -8.32 -2.06 9.97
CA SER A 238 -7.04 -2.54 9.46
C SER A 238 -6.35 -1.53 8.53
N SER A 239 -7.13 -0.80 7.72
CA SER A 239 -6.60 0.20 6.78
C SER A 239 -6.12 1.45 7.50
N CYS A 240 -6.85 1.93 8.51
CA CYS A 240 -6.43 3.07 9.32
C CYS A 240 -5.08 2.78 10.01
N LEU A 241 -4.95 1.61 10.64
CA LEU A 241 -3.73 1.24 11.36
C LEU A 241 -2.53 1.14 10.41
N SER A 242 -2.69 0.43 9.29
CA SER A 242 -1.61 0.27 8.31
C SER A 242 -1.22 1.59 7.62
N SER A 243 -2.15 2.52 7.47
CA SER A 243 -1.89 3.82 6.84
C SER A 243 -1.12 4.76 7.74
N LEU A 244 -1.42 4.75 9.04
CA LEU A 244 -0.67 5.54 10.02
C LEU A 244 0.81 5.13 10.05
N MET A 245 1.09 3.83 9.92
CA MET A 245 2.47 3.32 9.85
C MET A 245 3.17 3.61 8.51
N LYS A 246 2.41 3.80 7.41
CA LYS A 246 2.98 4.01 6.07
C LYS A 246 3.28 5.47 5.76
N GLU A 247 2.38 6.37 6.15
CA GLU A 247 2.45 7.80 5.79
C GLU A 247 2.74 8.69 7.01
N GLY A 248 2.52 8.19 8.23
CA GLY A 248 2.69 8.98 9.44
C GLY A 248 4.13 9.43 9.67
N ASP A 249 5.11 8.65 9.23
CA ASP A 249 6.53 8.99 9.36
C ASP A 249 6.89 10.28 8.61
N THR A 250 6.42 10.42 7.38
CA THR A 250 6.65 11.59 6.52
C THR A 250 6.00 12.85 7.10
N LEU A 251 4.82 12.71 7.70
CA LEU A 251 4.13 13.84 8.37
C LEU A 251 4.83 14.27 9.64
N VAL A 252 5.32 13.32 10.45
CA VAL A 252 6.11 13.64 11.63
C VAL A 252 7.38 14.39 11.26
N VAL A 253 8.07 13.98 10.18
CA VAL A 253 9.24 14.74 9.67
C VAL A 253 8.84 16.16 9.30
N GLY A 254 7.67 16.36 8.68
CA GLY A 254 7.15 17.70 8.36
C GLY A 254 6.83 18.58 9.56
N LEU A 255 6.46 17.99 10.70
CA LEU A 255 6.18 18.72 11.93
C LEU A 255 7.45 19.13 12.69
N VAL A 256 8.53 18.38 12.52
CA VAL A 256 9.75 18.51 13.34
C VAL A 256 10.95 19.07 12.57
N ALA A 257 10.96 18.94 11.24
CA ALA A 257 12.08 19.31 10.38
C ALA A 257 11.68 20.28 9.26
N SER A 258 12.67 20.82 8.56
CA SER A 258 12.47 21.70 7.41
C SER A 258 11.90 20.97 6.20
N ASP A 259 11.22 21.71 5.30
CA ASP A 259 10.67 21.17 4.05
C ASP A 259 11.73 20.41 3.22
N SER A 260 12.96 20.92 3.13
CA SER A 260 14.07 20.23 2.46
C SER A 260 14.40 18.88 3.11
N SER A 261 14.35 18.80 4.44
CA SER A 261 14.54 17.54 5.19
C SER A 261 13.43 16.54 4.90
N VAL A 262 12.18 17.01 4.76
CA VAL A 262 11.07 16.18 4.30
C VAL A 262 11.32 15.67 2.88
N GLY A 263 11.80 16.52 1.98
CA GLY A 263 12.15 16.14 0.62
C GLY A 263 13.22 15.05 0.58
N PHE A 264 14.26 15.18 1.40
CA PHE A 264 15.30 14.16 1.56
C PHE A 264 14.75 12.86 2.12
N TYR A 265 13.90 12.93 3.15
CA TYR A 265 13.27 11.77 3.76
C TYR A 265 12.33 11.04 2.78
N ARG A 266 11.47 11.77 2.08
CA ARG A 266 10.54 11.20 1.10
C ARG A 266 11.28 10.50 -0.04
N LEU A 267 12.37 11.12 -0.51
CA LEU A 267 13.22 10.50 -1.52
C LEU A 267 13.81 9.19 -1.00
N ALA A 268 14.42 9.22 0.18
CA ALA A 268 14.97 8.03 0.83
C ALA A 268 13.93 6.92 0.98
N ARG A 269 12.74 7.27 1.48
CA ARG A 269 11.60 6.36 1.65
C ARG A 269 11.15 5.72 0.33
N SER A 270 11.09 6.50 -0.73
CA SER A 270 10.67 6.05 -2.06
C SER A 270 11.68 5.08 -2.68
N LEU A 271 12.98 5.27 -2.44
CA LEU A 271 14.00 4.33 -2.92
C LEU A 271 13.98 3.02 -2.12
N VAL A 272 13.77 3.11 -0.80
CA VAL A 272 13.68 1.94 0.08
C VAL A 272 12.44 1.09 -0.22
N SER A 273 11.31 1.71 -0.58
CA SER A 273 10.08 0.96 -0.92
C SER A 273 10.22 0.09 -2.17
N VAL A 274 11.13 0.45 -3.10
CA VAL A 274 11.47 -0.38 -4.26
C VAL A 274 12.08 -1.71 -3.83
N VAL A 275 12.97 -1.68 -2.83
CA VAL A 275 13.58 -2.90 -2.28
C VAL A 275 12.49 -3.80 -1.68
N GLN A 276 11.52 -3.20 -0.97
CA GLN A 276 10.41 -3.93 -0.37
C GLN A 276 9.41 -4.49 -1.40
N LEU A 277 9.31 -3.89 -2.58
CA LEU A 277 8.41 -4.37 -3.63
C LEU A 277 8.79 -5.77 -4.12
N VAL A 278 10.09 -6.00 -4.28
CA VAL A 278 10.62 -7.30 -4.73
C VAL A 278 10.25 -8.40 -3.73
N THR A 279 10.39 -8.14 -2.44
CA THR A 279 10.00 -9.12 -1.41
C THR A 279 8.51 -9.30 -1.28
N GLN A 280 7.70 -8.27 -1.47
CA GLN A 280 6.24 -8.42 -1.49
C GLN A 280 5.79 -9.38 -2.60
N ALA A 281 6.37 -9.28 -3.80
CA ALA A 281 6.07 -10.20 -4.89
C ALA A 281 6.45 -11.65 -4.51
N ILE A 282 7.64 -11.87 -3.96
CA ILE A 282 8.10 -13.20 -3.54
C ILE A 282 7.27 -13.75 -2.38
N ALA A 283 6.87 -12.91 -1.42
CA ALA A 283 6.05 -13.29 -0.27
C ALA A 283 4.73 -13.94 -0.69
N THR A 284 4.11 -13.42 -1.76
CA THR A 284 2.83 -13.95 -2.26
C THR A 284 2.97 -15.36 -2.85
N LEU A 285 4.09 -15.65 -3.51
CA LEU A 285 4.38 -16.98 -4.06
C LEU A 285 4.67 -17.98 -2.94
N ILE A 286 5.54 -17.60 -2.00
CA ILE A 286 5.95 -18.45 -0.87
C ILE A 286 4.76 -18.84 0.02
N LEU A 287 3.78 -17.95 0.19
CA LEU A 287 2.57 -18.27 0.97
C LEU A 287 1.80 -19.45 0.36
N GLN A 288 1.73 -19.56 -0.97
CA GLN A 288 1.06 -20.67 -1.64
C GLN A 288 1.82 -21.99 -1.40
N ASP A 289 3.14 -21.96 -1.54
CA ASP A 289 4.00 -23.11 -1.30
C ASP A 289 3.93 -23.58 0.16
N PHE A 290 3.93 -22.65 1.13
CA PHE A 290 3.81 -22.99 2.55
C PHE A 290 2.48 -23.64 2.91
N ALA A 291 1.38 -23.24 2.27
CA ALA A 291 0.09 -23.88 2.50
C ALA A 291 0.07 -25.34 2.02
N GLU A 292 0.79 -25.66 0.94
CA GLU A 292 0.95 -27.02 0.43
C GLU A 292 1.92 -27.84 1.29
N ILE A 293 3.09 -27.29 1.62
CA ILE A 293 4.13 -27.96 2.42
C ILE A 293 3.65 -28.25 3.85
N ARG A 294 2.76 -27.43 4.41
CA ARG A 294 2.15 -27.69 5.72
C ARG A 294 1.49 -29.07 5.82
N ARG A 295 0.99 -29.63 4.71
CA ARG A 295 0.40 -30.99 4.70
C ARG A 295 1.39 -32.05 5.17
N ASN A 296 2.69 -31.79 5.07
CA ASN A 296 3.78 -32.66 5.50
C ASN A 296 4.30 -32.36 6.92
N GLY A 297 3.56 -31.55 7.69
CA GLY A 297 3.89 -31.17 9.06
C GLY A 297 4.70 -29.87 9.17
N ALA A 298 4.68 -29.25 10.36
CA ALA A 298 5.32 -27.96 10.62
C ALA A 298 6.86 -27.99 10.43
N ALA A 299 7.49 -29.14 10.67
CA ALA A 299 8.92 -29.34 10.45
C ALA A 299 9.33 -29.28 8.97
N ALA A 300 8.44 -29.66 8.05
CA ALA A 300 8.70 -29.59 6.61
C ALA A 300 8.75 -28.13 6.12
N VAL A 301 7.87 -27.27 6.65
CA VAL A 301 7.89 -25.82 6.37
C VAL A 301 9.22 -25.21 6.82
N LEU A 302 9.73 -25.60 7.98
CA LEU A 302 10.98 -25.06 8.53
C LEU A 302 12.23 -25.48 7.75
N SER A 303 12.28 -26.72 7.25
CA SER A 303 13.44 -27.20 6.48
C SER A 303 13.55 -26.49 5.13
N VAL A 304 12.42 -26.24 4.47
CA VAL A 304 12.34 -25.46 3.23
C VAL A 304 12.68 -24.00 3.48
N VAL A 305 12.10 -23.40 4.53
CA VAL A 305 12.46 -22.05 4.97
C VAL A 305 13.95 -21.92 5.21
N ARG A 306 14.59 -22.81 5.98
CA ARG A 306 16.02 -22.67 6.30
C ARG A 306 16.91 -22.77 5.05
N ARG A 307 16.52 -23.60 4.07
CA ARG A 307 17.24 -23.75 2.80
C ARG A 307 17.06 -22.55 1.86
N VAL A 308 15.95 -21.83 1.94
CA VAL A 308 15.63 -20.70 1.02
C VAL A 308 15.86 -19.34 1.67
N ALA A 309 15.39 -19.16 2.91
CA ALA A 309 15.41 -17.89 3.63
C ALA A 309 16.83 -17.45 4.06
N VAL A 310 17.69 -18.38 4.49
CA VAL A 310 19.06 -18.03 4.90
C VAL A 310 19.91 -17.52 3.73
N PRO A 311 20.01 -18.22 2.58
CA PRO A 311 20.75 -17.69 1.44
C PRO A 311 20.10 -16.42 0.86
N PHE A 312 18.76 -16.34 0.89
CA PHE A 312 18.06 -15.12 0.47
C PHE A 312 18.36 -13.93 1.40
N ALA A 313 18.38 -14.13 2.72
CA ALA A 313 18.75 -13.09 3.68
C ALA A 313 20.20 -12.64 3.47
N ALA A 314 21.13 -13.56 3.23
CA ALA A 314 22.52 -13.22 2.90
C ALA A 314 22.62 -12.39 1.62
N LEU A 315 21.88 -12.77 0.57
CA LEU A 315 21.80 -12.03 -0.68
C LEU A 315 21.22 -10.63 -0.50
N VAL A 316 20.14 -10.50 0.28
CA VAL A 316 19.50 -9.21 0.59
C VAL A 316 20.45 -8.32 1.38
N LEU A 317 21.10 -8.83 2.43
CA LEU A 317 22.05 -8.07 3.23
C LEU A 317 23.25 -7.61 2.39
N ALA A 318 23.81 -8.50 1.56
CA ALA A 318 24.89 -8.15 0.63
C ALA A 318 24.44 -7.09 -0.39
N GLY A 319 23.25 -7.26 -0.99
CA GLY A 319 22.66 -6.30 -1.92
C GLY A 319 22.44 -4.94 -1.28
N CYS A 320 21.89 -4.88 -0.07
CA CYS A 320 21.72 -3.65 0.68
C CYS A 320 23.07 -3.00 1.02
N ALA A 321 24.10 -3.76 1.37
CA ALA A 321 25.44 -3.21 1.61
C ALA A 321 26.03 -2.56 0.35
N VAL A 322 25.93 -3.24 -0.80
CA VAL A 322 26.36 -2.69 -2.11
C VAL A 322 25.60 -1.42 -2.44
N ILE A 323 24.27 -1.42 -2.28
CA ILE A 323 23.42 -0.24 -2.51
C ILE A 323 23.84 0.91 -1.58
N ALA A 324 24.11 0.67 -0.29
CA ALA A 324 24.51 1.70 0.67
C ALA A 324 25.83 2.41 0.28
N ILE A 325 26.75 1.67 -0.34
CA ILE A 325 28.04 2.17 -0.83
C ILE A 325 27.85 2.95 -2.14
N ALA A 326 27.10 2.40 -3.10
CA ALA A 326 26.86 3.02 -4.41
C ALA A 326 25.93 4.24 -4.33
N LEU A 327 25.11 4.35 -3.28
CA LEU A 327 24.05 5.35 -3.14
C LEU A 327 24.46 6.80 -3.41
N PRO A 328 25.58 7.34 -2.88
CA PRO A 328 25.92 8.75 -3.09
C PRO A 328 26.11 9.06 -4.58
N ALA A 329 26.72 8.15 -5.34
CA ALA A 329 26.88 8.27 -6.77
C ALA A 329 25.54 8.17 -7.50
N VAL A 330 24.69 7.21 -7.10
CA VAL A 330 23.35 7.02 -7.67
C VAL A 330 22.46 8.24 -7.45
N ILE A 331 22.41 8.80 -6.23
CA ILE A 331 21.60 9.99 -5.93
C ILE A 331 22.11 11.19 -6.72
N LYS A 332 23.43 11.42 -6.76
CA LYS A 332 24.02 12.52 -7.51
C LYS A 332 23.72 12.41 -9.01
N MET A 333 23.80 11.21 -9.57
CA MET A 333 23.54 10.95 -11.00
C MET A 333 22.05 11.03 -11.34
N ILE A 334 21.17 10.44 -10.54
CA ILE A 334 19.74 10.30 -10.86
C ILE A 334 18.93 11.51 -10.38
N TYR A 335 19.17 12.03 -9.18
CA TYR A 335 18.36 13.10 -8.59
C TYR A 335 19.07 14.47 -8.61
N GLY A 336 20.40 14.46 -8.65
CA GLY A 336 21.24 15.65 -8.68
C GLY A 336 21.94 15.92 -7.33
N PRO A 337 22.97 16.79 -7.32
CA PRO A 337 23.81 17.03 -6.14
C PRO A 337 23.05 17.67 -4.98
N GLN A 338 21.99 18.43 -5.25
CA GLN A 338 21.11 19.04 -4.24
C GLN A 338 20.42 18.03 -3.32
N TYR A 339 20.35 16.75 -3.70
CA TYR A 339 19.76 15.66 -2.92
C TYR A 339 20.76 14.89 -2.06
N ALA A 340 22.01 15.34 -1.92
CA ALA A 340 23.01 14.67 -1.09
C ALA A 340 22.55 14.46 0.37
N GLY A 341 21.71 15.36 0.90
CA GLY A 341 21.11 15.22 2.23
C GLY A 341 20.20 13.99 2.42
N ALA A 342 19.75 13.34 1.34
CA ALA A 342 18.96 12.11 1.40
C ALA A 342 19.78 10.84 1.67
N VAL A 343 21.11 10.91 1.54
CA VAL A 343 22.01 9.75 1.71
C VAL A 343 21.90 9.17 3.13
N LEU A 344 21.92 10.02 4.16
CA LEU A 344 21.88 9.58 5.54
C LEU A 344 20.51 8.96 5.92
N PRO A 345 19.36 9.63 5.69
CA PRO A 345 18.04 9.02 5.92
C PRO A 345 17.86 7.69 5.19
N PHE A 346 18.34 7.58 3.95
CA PHE A 346 18.26 6.34 3.19
C PHE A 346 19.07 5.22 3.83
N ARG A 347 20.34 5.47 4.20
CA ARG A 347 21.17 4.45 4.86
C ARG A 347 20.53 3.93 6.14
N ILE A 348 19.96 4.84 6.94
CA ILE A 348 19.25 4.48 8.18
C ILE A 348 18.03 3.61 7.87
N LEU A 349 17.17 4.03 6.94
CA LEU A 349 15.97 3.26 6.54
C LEU A 349 16.31 1.93 5.88
N LEU A 350 17.45 1.86 5.18
CA LEU A 350 17.92 0.66 4.51
C LEU A 350 18.27 -0.45 5.51
N VAL A 351 18.79 -0.12 6.71
CA VAL A 351 19.09 -1.11 7.75
C VAL A 351 17.82 -1.87 8.16
N GLY A 352 16.77 -1.15 8.59
CA GLY A 352 15.49 -1.77 8.97
C GLY A 352 14.80 -2.45 7.79
N THR A 353 15.03 -1.94 6.57
CA THR A 353 14.54 -2.61 5.35
C THR A 353 15.28 -3.89 5.07
N ALA A 354 16.59 -3.94 5.24
CA ALA A 354 17.38 -5.15 5.05
C ALA A 354 16.94 -6.26 6.01
N VAL A 355 16.64 -5.90 7.28
CA VAL A 355 16.10 -6.85 8.26
C VAL A 355 14.68 -7.32 7.88
N SER A 356 13.75 -6.39 7.63
CA SER A 356 12.37 -6.75 7.27
C SER A 356 12.27 -7.55 5.97
N THR A 357 13.10 -7.21 4.98
CA THR A 357 13.20 -7.89 3.68
C THR A 357 13.84 -9.27 3.83
N SER A 358 14.80 -9.44 4.75
CA SER A 358 15.37 -10.77 5.07
C SER A 358 14.38 -11.67 5.80
N LEU A 359 13.50 -11.07 6.61
CA LEU A 359 12.49 -11.76 7.42
C LEU A 359 11.09 -11.78 6.78
N PHE A 360 10.98 -11.45 5.48
CA PHE A 360 9.71 -11.31 4.78
C PHE A 360 8.83 -12.58 4.82
N TRP A 361 9.44 -13.77 4.94
CA TRP A 361 8.80 -15.08 4.97
C TRP A 361 8.13 -15.42 6.31
N VAL A 362 8.45 -14.71 7.39
CA VAL A 362 7.95 -14.99 8.74
C VAL A 362 6.44 -14.82 8.83
N THR A 363 5.90 -13.73 8.28
CA THR A 363 4.46 -13.47 8.29
C THR A 363 3.67 -14.50 7.48
N PRO A 364 4.05 -14.83 6.22
CA PRO A 364 3.46 -15.95 5.49
C PRO A 364 3.51 -17.29 6.24
N ALA A 365 4.61 -17.60 6.94
CA ALA A 365 4.72 -18.83 7.71
C ALA A 365 3.73 -18.87 8.89
N LEU A 366 3.59 -17.78 9.65
CA LEU A 366 2.60 -17.68 10.74
C LEU A 366 1.16 -17.83 10.23
N ILE A 367 0.85 -17.23 9.07
CA ILE A 367 -0.45 -17.37 8.41
C ILE A 367 -0.68 -18.83 7.99
N ALA A 368 0.33 -19.46 7.38
CA ALA A 368 0.25 -20.86 6.97
C ALA A 368 -0.01 -21.77 8.17
N LEU A 369 0.56 -21.48 9.35
CA LEU A 369 0.30 -22.20 10.61
C LEU A 369 -1.07 -21.93 11.25
N ARG A 370 -1.87 -20.98 10.73
CA ARG A 370 -3.20 -20.54 11.23
C ARG A 370 -3.16 -19.88 12.62
N GLU A 371 -2.02 -19.33 13.02
CA GLU A 371 -1.88 -18.59 14.28
C GLU A 371 -2.37 -17.13 14.15
N VAL A 372 -3.68 -16.96 13.97
CA VAL A 372 -4.32 -15.64 13.81
C VAL A 372 -4.11 -14.75 15.05
N ARG A 373 -4.04 -15.35 16.24
CA ARG A 373 -3.76 -14.63 17.50
C ARG A 373 -2.36 -14.03 17.51
N ALA A 374 -1.37 -14.78 17.01
CA ALA A 374 0.00 -14.29 16.88
C ALA A 374 0.07 -13.05 15.98
N MET A 375 -0.65 -13.06 14.85
CA MET A 375 -0.67 -11.95 13.90
C MET A 375 -1.22 -10.66 14.52
N LEU A 376 -2.28 -10.74 15.32
CA LEU A 376 -2.86 -9.58 16.02
C LEU A 376 -1.90 -9.04 17.09
N HIS A 377 -1.32 -9.91 17.92
CA HIS A 377 -0.35 -9.49 18.94
C HIS A 377 0.89 -8.86 18.32
N ILE A 378 1.45 -9.46 17.27
CA ILE A 378 2.60 -8.93 16.52
C ILE A 378 2.27 -7.55 15.93
N SER A 379 1.08 -7.40 15.32
CA SER A 379 0.67 -6.12 14.73
C SER A 379 0.55 -5.03 15.78
N PHE A 380 -0.02 -5.34 16.95
CA PHE A 380 -0.12 -4.41 18.07
C PHE A 380 1.25 -4.06 18.66
N MET A 381 2.12 -5.05 18.86
CA MET A 381 3.50 -4.84 19.33
C MET A 381 4.30 -3.97 18.35
N ASN A 382 4.19 -4.23 17.05
CA ASN A 382 4.87 -3.45 16.02
C ASN A 382 4.34 -2.01 15.98
N PHE A 383 3.02 -1.82 16.15
CA PHE A 383 2.44 -0.49 16.24
C PHE A 383 2.91 0.26 17.50
N ALA A 384 2.90 -0.39 18.67
CA ALA A 384 3.39 0.19 19.91
C ALA A 384 4.88 0.53 19.84
N ALA A 385 5.71 -0.38 19.29
CA ALA A 385 7.12 -0.15 19.06
C ALA A 385 7.35 1.01 18.08
N TYR A 386 6.54 1.12 17.03
CA TYR A 386 6.59 2.25 16.10
C TYR A 386 6.29 3.57 16.79
N VAL A 387 5.19 3.67 17.55
CA VAL A 387 4.82 4.89 18.28
C VAL A 387 5.88 5.27 19.32
N ALA A 388 6.38 4.30 20.10
CA ALA A 388 7.41 4.53 21.10
C ALA A 388 8.74 4.96 20.48
N SER A 389 9.17 4.27 19.42
CA SER A 389 10.40 4.61 18.69
C SER A 389 10.28 5.98 18.03
N MET A 390 9.09 6.34 17.53
CA MET A 390 8.84 7.65 16.93
C MET A 390 8.90 8.76 17.98
N ALA A 391 8.22 8.60 19.13
CA ALA A 391 8.27 9.56 20.23
C ALA A 391 9.71 9.77 20.74
N LEU A 392 10.45 8.68 20.95
CA LEU A 392 11.86 8.72 21.39
C LEU A 392 12.77 9.33 20.32
N GLY A 393 12.58 8.95 19.06
CA GLY A 393 13.37 9.41 17.93
C GLY A 393 13.23 10.92 17.72
N ILE A 394 12.00 11.45 17.78
CA ILE A 394 11.74 12.90 17.73
C ILE A 394 12.46 13.61 18.88
N TYR A 395 12.32 13.10 20.11
CA TYR A 395 12.90 13.72 21.30
C TYR A 395 14.43 13.76 21.27
N LEU A 396 15.09 12.68 20.86
CA LEU A 396 16.55 12.55 20.92
C LEU A 396 17.28 13.08 19.68
N LEU A 397 16.72 12.92 18.47
CA LEU A 397 17.46 13.03 17.21
C LEU A 397 16.82 14.00 16.20
N GLN A 398 15.76 14.72 16.61
CA GLN A 398 15.04 15.73 15.82
C GLN A 398 14.80 15.27 14.37
N GLY A 399 15.38 15.96 13.37
CA GLY A 399 15.13 15.70 11.94
C GLY A 399 15.56 14.31 11.42
N THR A 400 16.49 13.62 12.08
CA THR A 400 16.86 12.22 11.73
C THR A 400 16.10 11.18 12.53
N GLY A 401 15.44 11.61 13.62
CA GLY A 401 14.66 10.79 14.53
C GLY A 401 13.64 9.90 13.85
N PRO A 402 12.79 10.40 12.94
CA PRO A 402 11.79 9.57 12.26
C PRO A 402 12.37 8.45 11.40
N ALA A 403 13.55 8.66 10.78
CA ALA A 403 14.23 7.62 10.01
C ALA A 403 14.74 6.50 10.93
N VAL A 404 15.38 6.87 12.04
CA VAL A 404 15.87 5.90 13.03
C VAL A 404 14.70 5.16 13.66
N ALA A 405 13.67 5.89 14.08
CA ALA A 405 12.45 5.35 14.68
C ALA A 405 11.80 4.29 13.79
N THR A 406 11.63 4.60 12.50
CA THR A 406 11.00 3.70 11.54
C THR A 406 11.86 2.46 11.29
N SER A 407 13.18 2.64 11.19
CA SER A 407 14.13 1.55 10.99
C SER A 407 14.19 0.59 12.20
N VAL A 408 14.19 1.16 13.42
CA VAL A 408 14.11 0.41 14.68
C VAL A 408 12.78 -0.33 14.78
N ALA A 409 11.66 0.33 14.50
CA ALA A 409 10.34 -0.28 14.54
C ALA A 409 10.25 -1.50 13.61
N TRP A 410 10.73 -1.39 12.37
CA TRP A 410 10.81 -2.54 11.46
C TRP A 410 11.73 -3.65 11.97
N THR A 411 12.92 -3.29 12.46
CA THR A 411 13.88 -4.27 12.98
C THR A 411 13.28 -5.05 14.17
N VAL A 412 12.72 -4.34 15.15
CA VAL A 412 12.11 -4.91 16.35
C VAL A 412 10.86 -5.72 15.99
N GLY A 413 9.96 -5.19 15.18
CA GLY A 413 8.72 -5.85 14.78
C GLY A 413 8.94 -7.18 14.06
N TYR A 414 9.83 -7.21 13.06
CA TYR A 414 10.12 -8.44 12.32
C TYR A 414 10.95 -9.44 13.16
N SER A 415 11.86 -8.97 14.00
CA SER A 415 12.61 -9.85 14.90
C SER A 415 11.72 -10.48 15.97
N ALA A 416 10.80 -9.72 16.56
CA ALA A 416 9.80 -10.24 17.50
C ALA A 416 8.88 -11.27 16.83
N SER A 417 8.49 -11.02 15.57
CA SER A 417 7.71 -11.97 14.76
C SER A 417 8.46 -13.30 14.56
N LEU A 418 9.76 -13.23 14.30
CA LEU A 418 10.60 -14.42 14.14
C LEU A 418 10.70 -15.20 15.46
N VAL A 419 10.94 -14.52 16.58
CA VAL A 419 11.00 -15.15 17.91
C VAL A 419 9.67 -15.85 18.23
N TRP A 420 8.55 -15.19 17.97
CA TRP A 420 7.23 -15.79 18.19
C TRP A 420 7.01 -17.04 17.32
N LEU A 421 7.38 -16.98 16.04
CA LEU A 421 7.32 -18.14 15.15
C LEU A 421 8.14 -19.31 15.71
N LEU A 422 9.36 -19.06 16.22
CA LEU A 422 10.18 -20.09 16.85
C LEU A 422 9.51 -20.68 18.10
N VAL A 423 8.80 -19.88 18.90
CA VAL A 423 8.02 -20.36 20.06
C VAL A 423 6.86 -21.25 19.63
N VAL A 424 6.09 -20.85 18.61
CA VAL A 424 4.98 -21.65 18.07
C VAL A 424 5.50 -22.99 17.55
N LEU A 425 6.60 -22.99 16.79
CA LEU A 425 7.21 -24.20 16.25
C LEU A 425 7.70 -25.14 17.36
N ARG A 426 8.24 -24.61 18.47
CA ARG A 426 8.61 -25.43 19.63
C ARG A 426 7.38 -26.09 20.27
N ARG A 427 6.27 -25.36 20.39
CA ARG A 427 5.01 -25.91 20.95
C ARG A 427 4.42 -27.01 20.08
N GLU A 428 4.40 -26.83 18.75
CA GLU A 428 3.91 -27.86 17.84
C GLU A 428 4.80 -29.12 17.85
N LYS A 429 6.13 -28.95 17.90
CA LYS A 429 7.07 -30.08 17.98
C LYS A 429 6.92 -30.90 19.27
N CYS A 430 6.59 -30.26 20.40
CA CYS A 430 6.27 -30.97 21.65
C CYS A 430 4.96 -31.77 21.52
N ARG A 431 3.94 -31.19 20.87
CA ARG A 431 2.63 -31.82 20.71
C ARG A 431 2.66 -33.06 19.81
N ASP A 432 3.43 -33.02 18.73
CA ASP A 432 3.69 -34.19 17.87
C ASP A 432 4.47 -35.30 18.61
N HIS A 433 5.27 -34.94 19.63
CA HIS A 433 6.01 -35.90 20.44
C HIS A 433 5.11 -36.59 21.47
N ASP A 434 4.17 -35.86 22.07
CA ASP A 434 3.21 -36.41 23.02
C ASP A 434 2.18 -37.33 22.33
N GLU A 435 1.66 -36.96 21.15
CA GLU A 435 0.72 -37.82 20.39
C GLU A 435 1.39 -39.08 19.79
N GLY A 436 2.71 -39.08 19.62
CA GLY A 436 3.49 -40.24 19.18
C GLY A 436 3.82 -41.26 20.28
N THR A 437 3.47 -40.99 21.54
CA THR A 437 3.74 -41.88 22.69
C THR A 437 2.52 -42.58 23.26
N LEU A 438 1.33 -42.36 22.70
CA LEU A 438 0.16 -43.18 23.02
C LEU A 438 0.30 -44.54 22.31
N PRO A 439 0.46 -45.66 23.05
CA PRO A 439 0.43 -46.97 22.44
C PRO A 439 -0.93 -47.17 21.75
N ARG A 440 -0.86 -47.62 20.49
CA ARG A 440 -2.03 -48.02 19.68
C ARG A 440 -2.75 -49.21 20.29
#